data_AF-A0A964MZZ2-F1
#
_entry.id   AF-A0A964MZZ2-F1
#
_cell.length_a   1.000
_cell.length_b   1.000
_cell.length_c   1.000
_cell.angle_alpha   90.00
_cell.angle_beta   90.00
_cell.angle_gamma   90.00
#
_symmetry.space_group_name_H-M   'P 1'
#
loop_
_entity.id
_entity.type
_entity.pdbx_description
1 polymer ?
#
loop_
_entity_poly.entity_id
_entity_poly.type
_entity_poly.pdbx_seq_one_letter_code
_entity_poly.pdbx_strand_id
1 'polypeptide(L)'
;MILRGAVVLLLFVTATLHASSQLTIIAPAAPGGGWDQTARVMQRVLAEIEPATSVQVDNIPGAAGTIGLSRFVQSERGNPDALLVTGLVMVSGVITNASPVSLSDATPIARLTGETEVIVVPSASPHQTLSDLIDAFRQNPGAVSWGGGSAGGTDDLLVRLLAEQVGLPASHVNYIAFAGGGAALAAVLGGQVTAAVSGYGEFAGQIAAGQLRPLAISAAARVAGINAPTLRESGVPMDLANWRAIVAPPGLSDAERDAITARVTRLAGSDAWKKAIAQHGWDDLFLAGADFRQFLLAEQARVEAVLQRLAATDPAGPPRLAMSITPTTVPNATLAIFGLLAAGLVVSRARARAVASQLPGFKMAALLGLALLLQPVLMLTAGFIVCSTLMFTVTASAWRGVRPSVTTIAKDLAVGAAFAIVIHAIFTTGLGVALPAFVIPNSLFVIS
;
A
#
# COMPACT_ATOMS: atom_id res chain seq x y z
N MET A 1 -55.90 1.89 61.10
CA MET A 1 -54.42 1.84 61.03
C MET A 1 -54.01 0.77 60.05
N ILE A 2 -53.74 1.26 58.84
CA ILE A 2 -53.03 0.72 57.67
C ILE A 2 -52.53 -0.73 57.78
N LEU A 3 -53.19 -1.60 57.01
CA LEU A 3 -52.71 -2.93 56.61
C LEU A 3 -52.79 -3.00 55.07
N ARG A 4 -51.76 -3.59 54.44
CA ARG A 4 -51.69 -4.13 53.06
C ARG A 4 -51.16 -3.21 51.93
N GLY A 5 -50.18 -3.76 51.20
CA GLY A 5 -49.59 -3.25 49.95
C GLY A 5 -48.20 -2.63 50.21
N ALA A 6 -47.06 -3.11 49.69
CA ALA A 6 -46.84 -3.78 48.43
C ALA A 6 -45.58 -4.68 48.51
N VAL A 7 -45.78 -5.95 48.20
CA VAL A 7 -44.75 -6.82 47.60
C VAL A 7 -45.05 -6.81 46.09
N VAL A 8 -44.01 -6.93 45.28
CA VAL A 8 -44.02 -7.03 43.80
C VAL A 8 -44.04 -5.68 43.06
N LEU A 9 -42.84 -5.13 42.82
CA LEU A 9 -42.42 -4.78 41.46
C LEU A 9 -40.90 -4.60 41.40
N LEU A 10 -40.15 -5.68 41.70
CA LEU A 10 -38.80 -5.83 41.15
C LEU A 10 -39.01 -6.20 39.68
N LEU A 11 -39.28 -5.20 38.84
CA LEU A 11 -39.16 -5.37 37.40
C LEU A 11 -37.69 -5.70 37.15
N PHE A 12 -37.45 -6.98 36.90
CA PHE A 12 -36.33 -7.45 36.10
C PHE A 12 -36.40 -6.67 34.77
N VAL A 13 -35.78 -5.50 34.74
CA VAL A 13 -35.17 -5.01 33.51
C VAL A 13 -33.96 -5.92 33.32
N THR A 14 -34.21 -7.12 32.78
CA THR A 14 -33.23 -7.77 31.93
C THR A 14 -33.06 -6.84 30.75
N ALA A 15 -32.29 -5.78 30.92
CA ALA A 15 -31.57 -5.20 29.81
C ALA A 15 -30.75 -6.38 29.31
N THR A 16 -31.22 -7.00 28.24
CA THR A 16 -30.34 -7.74 27.36
C THR A 16 -29.25 -6.74 26.99
N LEU A 17 -28.12 -6.79 27.71
CA LEU A 17 -26.86 -6.36 27.16
C LEU A 17 -26.74 -7.20 25.89
N HIS A 18 -27.20 -6.65 24.77
CA HIS A 18 -26.69 -7.07 23.48
C HIS A 18 -25.19 -6.82 23.61
N ALA A 19 -24.44 -7.87 23.88
CA ALA A 19 -23.01 -7.84 23.71
C ALA A 19 -22.79 -7.50 22.24
N SER A 20 -22.53 -6.23 21.94
CA SER A 20 -22.18 -5.80 20.60
C SER A 20 -20.92 -6.57 20.22
N SER A 21 -21.04 -7.53 19.30
CA SER A 21 -19.88 -8.20 18.74
C SER A 21 -19.06 -7.14 18.00
N GLN A 22 -17.80 -7.00 18.37
CA GLN A 22 -16.89 -6.05 17.74
C GLN A 22 -16.09 -6.79 16.68
N LEU A 23 -16.21 -6.40 15.42
CA LEU A 23 -15.43 -6.97 14.32
C LEU A 23 -14.36 -5.96 13.89
N THR A 24 -13.10 -6.38 13.84
CA THR A 24 -12.02 -5.56 13.28
C THR A 24 -11.63 -6.09 11.91
N ILE A 25 -11.67 -5.23 10.90
CA ILE A 25 -11.19 -5.52 9.55
C ILE A 25 -9.87 -4.77 9.35
N ILE A 26 -8.77 -5.51 9.29
CA ILE A 26 -7.46 -4.97 9.01
C ILE A 26 -7.32 -4.74 7.51
N ALA A 27 -7.01 -3.51 7.13
CA ALA A 27 -6.63 -3.11 5.78
C ALA A 27 -5.12 -2.88 5.74
N PRO A 28 -4.33 -3.74 5.07
CA PRO A 28 -2.88 -3.62 5.03
C PRO A 28 -2.38 -2.55 4.02
N ALA A 29 -3.10 -1.43 3.94
CA ALA A 29 -2.85 -0.28 3.07
C ALA A 29 -3.06 1.02 3.85
N ALA A 30 -2.53 2.12 3.32
CA ALA A 30 -2.84 3.45 3.82
C ALA A 30 -4.32 3.80 3.56
N PRO A 31 -4.93 4.70 4.34
CA PRO A 31 -6.28 5.19 4.08
C PRO A 31 -6.46 5.66 2.63
N GLY A 32 -7.55 5.24 1.99
CA GLY A 32 -7.84 5.50 0.59
C GLY A 32 -7.25 4.49 -0.41
N GLY A 33 -6.33 3.60 0.00
CA GLY A 33 -5.84 2.53 -0.86
C GLY A 33 -6.89 1.44 -1.12
N GLY A 34 -6.71 0.61 -2.16
CA GLY A 34 -7.72 -0.38 -2.58
C GLY A 34 -8.16 -1.36 -1.48
N TRP A 35 -7.23 -1.82 -0.63
CA TRP A 35 -7.59 -2.67 0.53
C TRP A 35 -8.38 -1.92 1.61
N ASP A 36 -8.08 -0.63 1.83
CA ASP A 36 -8.84 0.22 2.76
C ASP A 36 -10.26 0.49 2.22
N GLN A 37 -10.38 0.80 0.94
CA GLN A 37 -11.68 0.98 0.29
C GLN A 37 -12.53 -0.30 0.42
N THR A 38 -11.94 -1.47 0.14
CA THR A 38 -12.62 -2.77 0.32
C THR A 38 -13.08 -2.95 1.76
N ALA A 39 -12.21 -2.73 2.75
CA ALA A 39 -12.53 -2.86 4.17
C ALA A 39 -13.67 -1.92 4.59
N ARG A 40 -13.64 -0.65 4.15
CA ARG A 40 -14.67 0.35 4.50
C ARG A 40 -16.00 0.10 3.80
N VAL A 41 -16.00 -0.42 2.58
CA VAL A 41 -17.24 -0.88 1.92
C VAL A 41 -17.82 -2.04 2.70
N MET A 42 -17.00 -3.03 3.08
CA MET A 42 -17.46 -4.13 3.94
C MET A 42 -18.01 -3.63 5.27
N GLN A 43 -17.31 -2.72 5.94
CA GLN A 43 -17.75 -2.09 7.18
C GLN A 43 -19.15 -1.48 7.05
N ARG A 44 -19.38 -0.68 6.00
CA ARG A 44 -20.68 -0.05 5.75
C ARG A 44 -21.78 -1.07 5.48
N VAL A 45 -21.50 -2.07 4.63
CA VAL A 45 -22.49 -3.11 4.29
C VAL A 45 -22.82 -3.96 5.52
N LEU A 46 -21.82 -4.38 6.31
CA LEU A 46 -22.05 -5.13 7.54
C LEU A 46 -22.82 -4.32 8.57
N ALA A 47 -22.57 -3.01 8.69
CA ALA A 47 -23.36 -2.15 9.59
C ALA A 47 -24.85 -2.08 9.19
N GLU A 48 -25.16 -2.24 7.90
CA GLU A 48 -26.53 -2.28 7.39
C GLU A 48 -27.20 -3.63 7.63
N ILE A 49 -26.51 -4.74 7.33
CA ILE A 49 -27.10 -6.09 7.39
C ILE A 49 -26.94 -6.78 8.76
N GLU A 50 -26.02 -6.31 9.61
CA GLU A 50 -25.74 -6.79 10.96
C GLU A 50 -25.59 -5.60 11.94
N PRO A 51 -26.66 -4.83 12.21
CA PRO A 51 -26.59 -3.58 12.98
C PRO A 51 -26.16 -3.76 14.45
N ALA A 52 -26.22 -4.99 14.98
CA ALA A 52 -25.71 -5.32 16.31
C ALA A 52 -24.18 -5.49 16.34
N THR A 53 -23.52 -5.60 15.19
CA THR A 53 -22.08 -5.76 15.03
C THR A 53 -21.41 -4.40 14.86
N SER A 54 -20.52 -4.03 15.79
CA SER A 54 -19.68 -2.84 15.63
C SER A 54 -18.46 -3.19 14.79
N VAL A 55 -18.41 -2.71 13.55
CA VAL A 55 -17.29 -2.98 12.64
C VAL A 55 -16.30 -1.81 12.64
N GLN A 56 -15.02 -2.09 12.84
CA GLN A 56 -13.91 -1.13 12.79
C GLN A 56 -12.93 -1.51 11.69
N VAL A 57 -12.24 -0.50 11.13
CA VAL A 57 -11.17 -0.70 10.15
C VAL A 57 -9.84 -0.22 10.75
N ASP A 58 -8.84 -1.10 10.80
CA ASP A 58 -7.47 -0.76 11.22
C ASP A 58 -6.54 -0.78 10.00
N ASN A 59 -5.81 0.32 9.77
CA ASN A 59 -4.90 0.45 8.62
C ASN A 59 -3.47 0.11 9.04
N ILE A 60 -2.87 -0.92 8.43
CA ILE A 60 -1.50 -1.36 8.72
C ILE A 60 -0.68 -1.42 7.41
N PRO A 61 -0.23 -0.27 6.88
CA PRO A 61 0.44 -0.21 5.57
C PRO A 61 1.86 -0.78 5.59
N GLY A 62 2.36 -1.10 4.39
CA GLY A 62 3.79 -1.28 4.10
C GLY A 62 4.16 -2.66 3.57
N ALA A 63 5.26 -2.70 2.81
CA ALA A 63 5.83 -3.92 2.20
C ALA A 63 4.79 -4.80 1.47
N ALA A 64 4.02 -4.20 0.57
CA ALA A 64 2.93 -4.87 -0.15
C ALA A 64 1.96 -5.63 0.78
N GLY A 65 1.75 -5.09 1.98
CA GLY A 65 0.84 -5.60 3.00
C GLY A 65 1.41 -6.71 3.89
N THR A 66 2.65 -7.14 3.68
CA THR A 66 3.27 -8.21 4.47
C THR A 66 3.51 -7.83 5.93
N ILE A 67 3.66 -6.53 6.24
CA ILE A 67 3.72 -6.02 7.62
C ILE A 67 2.38 -6.25 8.33
N GLY A 68 1.27 -5.89 7.68
CA GLY A 68 -0.08 -6.12 8.19
C GLY A 68 -0.39 -7.60 8.36
N LEU A 69 -0.01 -8.44 7.38
CA LEU A 69 -0.15 -9.89 7.45
C LEU A 69 0.63 -10.49 8.64
N SER A 70 1.89 -10.09 8.80
CA SER A 70 2.75 -10.59 9.88
C SER A 70 2.17 -10.24 11.25
N ARG A 71 1.74 -8.98 11.45
CA ARG A 71 1.07 -8.56 12.69
C ARG A 71 -0.22 -9.36 12.91
N PHE A 72 -1.06 -9.48 11.89
CA PHE A 72 -2.35 -10.18 11.98
C PHE A 72 -2.20 -11.65 12.41
N VAL A 73 -1.33 -12.40 11.75
CA VAL A 73 -1.08 -13.82 12.06
C VAL A 73 -0.53 -14.00 13.48
N GLN A 74 0.25 -13.04 13.98
CA GLN A 74 0.87 -13.10 15.30
C GLN A 74 -0.06 -12.61 16.43
N SER A 75 -0.77 -11.50 16.23
CA SER A 75 -1.56 -10.84 17.28
C SER A 75 -2.99 -11.34 17.39
N GLU A 76 -3.58 -11.81 16.29
CA GLU A 76 -4.99 -12.19 16.22
C GLU A 76 -5.22 -13.70 16.27
N ARG A 77 -4.20 -14.51 16.60
CA ARG A 77 -4.34 -15.98 16.62
C ARG A 77 -5.54 -16.41 17.49
N GLY A 78 -6.43 -17.19 16.91
CA GLY A 78 -7.64 -17.68 17.57
C GLY A 78 -8.75 -16.63 17.76
N ASN A 79 -8.62 -15.42 17.19
CA ASN A 79 -9.61 -14.36 17.30
C ASN A 79 -10.64 -14.43 16.14
N PRO A 80 -11.89 -14.91 16.36
CA PRO A 80 -12.89 -14.97 15.29
C PRO A 80 -13.45 -13.59 14.88
N ASP A 81 -13.12 -12.56 15.65
CA ASP A 81 -13.58 -11.18 15.47
C ASP A 81 -12.55 -10.29 14.77
N ALA A 82 -11.53 -10.88 14.15
CA ALA A 82 -10.54 -10.20 13.33
C ALA A 82 -10.52 -10.76 11.90
N LEU A 83 -10.51 -9.87 10.91
CA LEU A 83 -10.36 -10.19 9.50
C LEU A 83 -9.25 -9.35 8.90
N LEU A 84 -8.62 -9.83 7.83
CA LEU A 84 -7.65 -9.06 7.07
C LEU A 84 -8.03 -9.07 5.59
N VAL A 85 -8.08 -7.88 4.98
CA VAL A 85 -8.18 -7.73 3.52
C VAL A 85 -6.85 -8.10 2.90
N THR A 86 -6.88 -8.95 1.88
CA THR A 86 -5.72 -9.33 1.08
C THR A 86 -6.03 -9.23 -0.42
N GLY A 87 -5.07 -9.57 -1.27
CA GLY A 87 -5.20 -9.52 -2.72
C GLY A 87 -3.94 -10.01 -3.44
N LEU A 88 -4.00 -9.97 -4.78
CA LEU A 88 -2.89 -10.35 -5.67
C LEU A 88 -1.54 -9.72 -5.26
N VAL A 89 -1.56 -8.42 -4.95
CA VAL A 89 -0.34 -7.67 -4.58
C VAL A 89 0.34 -8.25 -3.34
N MET A 90 -0.42 -8.78 -2.37
CA MET A 90 0.16 -9.41 -1.18
C MET A 90 0.81 -10.75 -1.51
N VAL A 91 0.24 -11.52 -2.46
CA VAL A 91 0.86 -12.77 -2.93
C VAL A 91 2.25 -12.50 -3.49
N SER A 92 2.37 -11.52 -4.39
CA SER A 92 3.67 -11.09 -4.92
C SER A 92 4.58 -10.54 -3.81
N GLY A 93 4.01 -9.74 -2.91
CA GLY A 93 4.71 -9.11 -1.80
C GLY A 93 5.35 -10.07 -0.81
N VAL A 94 4.71 -11.20 -0.52
CA VAL A 94 5.26 -12.25 0.36
C VAL A 94 6.58 -12.78 -0.21
N ILE A 95 6.63 -12.99 -1.52
CA ILE A 95 7.80 -13.55 -2.21
C ILE A 95 8.88 -12.48 -2.38
N THR A 96 8.53 -11.31 -2.91
CA THR A 96 9.51 -10.26 -3.23
C THR A 96 10.16 -9.64 -2.01
N ASN A 97 9.46 -9.61 -0.86
CA ASN A 97 10.02 -9.14 0.40
C ASN A 97 10.62 -10.25 1.26
N ALA A 98 10.65 -11.50 0.77
CA ALA A 98 11.08 -12.68 1.54
C ALA A 98 10.42 -12.73 2.93
N SER A 99 9.09 -12.52 2.96
CA SER A 99 8.35 -12.42 4.21
C SER A 99 8.40 -13.76 4.97
N PRO A 100 8.64 -13.75 6.30
CA PRO A 100 8.61 -14.96 7.12
C PRO A 100 7.19 -15.49 7.34
N VAL A 101 6.16 -14.72 6.97
CA VAL A 101 4.75 -15.07 7.07
C VAL A 101 4.13 -14.96 5.69
N SER A 102 3.28 -15.92 5.37
CA SER A 102 2.60 -16.05 4.08
C SER A 102 1.09 -16.14 4.28
N LEU A 103 0.34 -16.07 3.17
CA LEU A 103 -1.12 -16.22 3.24
C LEU A 103 -1.57 -17.64 3.62
N SER A 104 -0.69 -18.64 3.56
CA SER A 104 -0.98 -19.98 4.10
C SER A 104 -0.92 -20.04 5.62
N ASP A 105 -0.34 -19.03 6.29
CA ASP A 105 -0.35 -18.90 7.75
C ASP A 105 -1.63 -18.23 8.28
N ALA A 106 -2.51 -17.79 7.37
CA ALA A 106 -3.85 -17.29 7.68
C ALA A 106 -4.91 -18.32 7.26
N THR A 107 -6.16 -18.09 7.68
CA THR A 107 -7.31 -18.92 7.31
C THR A 107 -8.06 -18.30 6.13
N PRO A 108 -8.01 -18.86 4.91
CA PRO A 108 -8.75 -18.34 3.76
C PRO A 108 -10.27 -18.38 3.99
N ILE A 109 -10.95 -17.26 3.75
CA ILE A 109 -12.41 -17.14 3.90
C ILE A 109 -13.09 -17.00 2.53
N ALA A 110 -12.81 -15.91 1.81
CA ALA A 110 -13.40 -15.69 0.50
C ALA A 110 -12.62 -14.67 -0.34
N ARG A 111 -12.57 -14.90 -1.66
CA ARG A 111 -12.37 -13.84 -2.66
C ARG A 111 -13.67 -13.07 -2.80
N LEU A 112 -13.57 -11.75 -2.89
CA LEU A 112 -14.71 -10.86 -2.90
C LEU A 112 -14.88 -10.20 -4.27
N THR A 113 -13.83 -9.55 -4.74
CA THR A 113 -13.88 -8.69 -5.93
C THR A 113 -12.64 -8.89 -6.77
N GLY A 114 -12.66 -8.33 -7.97
CA GLY A 114 -11.44 -7.94 -8.67
C GLY A 114 -11.66 -6.73 -9.53
N GLU A 115 -10.57 -6.29 -10.13
CA GLU A 115 -10.61 -5.25 -11.15
C GLU A 115 -9.89 -5.81 -12.36
N THR A 116 -10.61 -5.83 -13.48
CA THR A 116 -10.03 -6.02 -14.79
C THR A 116 -9.20 -4.80 -15.15
N GLU A 117 -7.94 -5.02 -15.49
CA GLU A 117 -7.03 -4.00 -15.99
C GLU A 117 -7.31 -3.74 -17.48
N VAL A 118 -7.05 -2.51 -17.93
CA VAL A 118 -7.15 -2.12 -19.34
C VAL A 118 -5.84 -1.48 -19.80
N ILE A 119 -5.39 -1.89 -20.98
CA ILE A 119 -4.30 -1.23 -21.70
C ILE A 119 -4.92 -0.17 -22.60
N VAL A 120 -4.51 1.08 -22.43
CA VAL A 120 -4.99 2.22 -23.21
C VAL A 120 -3.84 2.98 -23.85
N VAL A 121 -4.17 3.69 -24.93
CA VAL A 121 -3.33 4.72 -25.54
C VAL A 121 -4.16 5.98 -25.80
N PRO A 122 -3.54 7.16 -26.02
CA PRO A 122 -4.27 8.34 -26.47
C PRO A 122 -5.04 8.06 -27.75
N SER A 123 -6.20 8.68 -27.96
CA SER A 123 -6.99 8.46 -29.17
C SER A 123 -6.25 8.80 -30.47
N ALA A 124 -5.32 9.76 -30.40
CA ALA A 124 -4.41 10.18 -31.48
C ALA A 124 -3.17 9.29 -31.65
N SER A 125 -3.00 8.24 -30.82
CA SER A 125 -1.87 7.32 -30.92
C SER A 125 -1.82 6.61 -32.27
N PRO A 126 -0.61 6.37 -32.83
CA PRO A 126 -0.47 5.54 -34.02
C PRO A 126 -0.79 4.06 -33.75
N HIS A 127 -0.78 3.62 -32.50
CA HIS A 127 -1.13 2.25 -32.11
C HIS A 127 -2.65 2.12 -32.02
N GLN A 128 -3.27 1.46 -33.00
CA GLN A 128 -4.72 1.34 -33.08
C GLN A 128 -5.25 0.08 -32.44
N THR A 129 -4.42 -0.95 -32.37
CA THR A 129 -4.70 -2.27 -31.81
C THR A 129 -3.62 -2.67 -30.82
N LEU A 130 -3.88 -3.70 -30.01
CA LEU A 130 -2.83 -4.28 -29.16
C LEU A 130 -1.66 -4.81 -30.00
N SER A 131 -1.91 -5.35 -31.20
CA SER A 131 -0.86 -5.82 -32.10
C SER A 131 0.09 -4.68 -32.49
N ASP A 132 -0.42 -3.51 -32.85
CA ASP A 132 0.40 -2.36 -33.23
C ASP A 132 1.32 -1.91 -32.08
N LEU A 133 0.81 -1.97 -30.84
CA LEU A 133 1.59 -1.65 -29.65
C LEU A 133 2.63 -2.72 -29.36
N ILE A 134 2.27 -4.00 -29.47
CA ILE A 134 3.19 -5.15 -29.28
C ILE A 134 4.30 -5.13 -30.34
N ASP A 135 4.00 -4.80 -31.60
CA ASP A 135 5.00 -4.77 -32.66
C ASP A 135 6.02 -3.65 -32.42
N ALA A 136 5.57 -2.46 -32.01
CA ALA A 136 6.46 -1.39 -31.57
C ALA A 136 7.27 -1.79 -30.33
N PHE A 137 6.63 -2.48 -29.39
CA PHE A 137 7.26 -2.95 -28.16
C PHE A 137 8.33 -4.01 -28.43
N ARG A 138 8.12 -4.93 -29.39
CA ARG A 138 9.13 -5.90 -29.82
C ARG A 138 10.31 -5.27 -30.54
N GLN A 139 10.07 -4.25 -31.36
CA GLN A 139 11.12 -3.56 -32.10
C GLN A 139 12.05 -2.77 -31.17
N ASN A 140 11.48 -2.08 -30.19
CA ASN A 140 12.26 -1.33 -29.20
C ASN A 140 11.51 -1.24 -27.86
N PRO A 141 11.75 -2.19 -26.93
CA PRO A 141 11.07 -2.22 -25.64
C PRO A 141 11.21 -0.94 -24.83
N GLY A 142 12.36 -0.27 -24.93
CA GLY A 142 12.63 0.98 -24.22
C GLY A 142 11.89 2.20 -24.77
N ALA A 143 11.46 2.16 -26.05
CA ALA A 143 10.74 3.26 -26.69
C ALA A 143 9.24 3.28 -26.35
N VAL A 144 8.66 2.15 -25.94
CA VAL A 144 7.29 2.09 -25.45
C VAL A 144 7.31 2.30 -23.94
N SER A 145 6.97 3.52 -23.50
CA SER A 145 6.81 3.81 -22.07
C SER A 145 5.41 3.42 -21.60
N TRP A 146 5.36 2.67 -20.52
CA TRP A 146 4.13 2.16 -19.92
C TRP A 146 3.86 2.88 -18.59
N GLY A 147 2.80 3.69 -18.52
CA GLY A 147 2.38 4.33 -17.28
C GLY A 147 1.38 3.47 -16.51
N GLY A 148 1.54 3.34 -15.20
CA GLY A 148 0.53 2.68 -14.36
C GLY A 148 0.73 2.98 -12.88
N GLY A 149 0.04 2.24 -12.03
CA GLY A 149 0.20 2.29 -10.58
C GLY A 149 1.62 1.98 -10.08
N SER A 150 1.76 1.83 -8.76
CA SER A 150 3.07 1.66 -8.12
C SER A 150 3.87 0.47 -8.68
N ALA A 151 5.19 0.61 -8.73
CA ALA A 151 6.09 -0.48 -9.13
C ALA A 151 5.86 -1.73 -8.26
N GLY A 152 5.87 -2.91 -8.89
CA GLY A 152 5.52 -4.18 -8.26
C GLY A 152 4.02 -4.37 -7.97
N GLY A 153 3.17 -3.40 -8.30
CA GLY A 153 1.72 -3.53 -8.28
C GLY A 153 1.17 -4.35 -9.45
N THR A 154 -0.15 -4.46 -9.52
CA THR A 154 -0.84 -5.26 -10.55
C THR A 154 -0.57 -4.74 -11.96
N ASP A 155 -0.57 -3.43 -12.15
CA ASP A 155 -0.37 -2.76 -13.44
C ASP A 155 1.04 -3.06 -14.01
N ASP A 156 2.08 -2.92 -13.18
CA ASP A 156 3.48 -3.26 -13.52
C ASP A 156 3.61 -4.76 -13.83
N LEU A 157 3.02 -5.61 -12.98
CA LEU A 157 3.03 -7.06 -13.16
C LEU A 157 2.35 -7.46 -14.49
N LEU A 158 1.25 -6.80 -14.87
CA LEU A 158 0.56 -7.06 -16.13
C LEU A 158 1.46 -6.78 -17.33
N VAL A 159 2.12 -5.62 -17.35
CA VAL A 159 2.99 -5.23 -18.47
C VAL A 159 4.21 -6.15 -18.56
N ARG A 160 4.80 -6.53 -17.43
CA ARG A 160 5.93 -7.48 -17.39
C ARG A 160 5.53 -8.87 -17.86
N LEU A 161 4.37 -9.36 -17.44
CA LEU A 161 3.79 -10.61 -17.93
C LEU A 161 3.50 -10.55 -19.42
N LEU A 162 2.94 -9.43 -19.91
CA LEU A 162 2.71 -9.22 -21.34
C LEU A 162 4.02 -9.30 -22.11
N ALA A 163 5.09 -8.65 -21.64
CA ALA A 163 6.42 -8.72 -22.23
C ALA A 163 6.90 -10.18 -22.37
N GLU A 164 6.83 -10.98 -21.30
CA GLU A 164 7.19 -12.40 -21.36
C GLU A 164 6.37 -13.18 -22.39
N GLN A 165 5.04 -12.98 -22.39
CA GLN A 165 4.14 -13.66 -23.33
C GLN A 165 4.43 -13.34 -24.79
N VAL A 166 4.99 -12.16 -25.07
CA VAL A 166 5.36 -11.75 -26.44
C VAL A 166 6.83 -12.03 -26.78
N GLY A 167 7.58 -12.69 -25.89
CA GLY A 167 8.97 -13.12 -26.08
C GLY A 167 10.03 -12.09 -25.68
N LEU A 168 9.67 -11.08 -24.89
CA LEU A 168 10.57 -10.04 -24.40
C LEU A 168 10.96 -10.26 -22.93
N PRO A 169 12.22 -9.99 -22.54
CA PRO A 169 12.59 -9.97 -21.12
C PRO A 169 11.81 -8.89 -20.38
N ALA A 170 11.22 -9.23 -19.24
CA ALA A 170 10.47 -8.26 -18.45
C ALA A 170 11.32 -7.14 -17.85
N SER A 171 12.64 -7.34 -17.72
CA SER A 171 13.60 -6.31 -17.32
C SER A 171 13.74 -5.19 -18.37
N HIS A 172 13.39 -5.45 -19.62
CA HIS A 172 13.43 -4.46 -20.70
C HIS A 172 12.17 -3.58 -20.76
N VAL A 173 11.18 -3.83 -19.90
CA VAL A 173 9.97 -3.00 -19.82
C VAL A 173 10.33 -1.62 -19.28
N ASN A 174 10.09 -0.58 -20.07
CA ASN A 174 10.15 0.80 -19.62
C ASN A 174 8.86 1.18 -18.89
N TYR A 175 8.76 0.77 -17.62
CA TYR A 175 7.59 1.05 -16.77
C TYR A 175 7.79 2.33 -15.96
N ILE A 176 6.84 3.26 -16.06
CA ILE A 176 6.80 4.52 -15.33
C ILE A 176 5.73 4.42 -14.25
N ALA A 177 6.18 4.24 -12.99
CA ALA A 177 5.30 4.08 -11.85
C ALA A 177 4.73 5.42 -11.38
N PHE A 178 3.41 5.46 -11.16
CA PHE A 178 2.69 6.57 -10.58
C PHE A 178 2.06 6.20 -9.23
N ALA A 179 1.55 7.20 -8.51
CA ALA A 179 0.88 7.01 -7.22
C ALA A 179 -0.45 6.23 -7.31
N GLY A 180 -0.98 6.01 -8.52
CA GLY A 180 -2.23 5.32 -8.82
C GLY A 180 -2.68 5.59 -10.26
N GLY A 181 -3.76 4.96 -10.71
CA GLY A 181 -4.23 5.09 -12.08
C GLY A 181 -4.66 6.51 -12.46
N GLY A 182 -5.22 7.31 -11.54
CA GLY A 182 -5.53 8.72 -11.81
C GLY A 182 -4.31 9.58 -12.23
N ALA A 183 -3.13 9.31 -11.68
CA ALA A 183 -1.90 9.97 -12.09
C ALA A 183 -1.37 9.41 -13.43
N ALA A 184 -1.49 8.09 -13.64
CA ALA A 184 -1.16 7.46 -14.93
C ALA A 184 -2.10 7.95 -16.06
N LEU A 185 -3.38 8.19 -15.76
CA LEU A 185 -4.38 8.75 -16.65
C LEU A 185 -3.96 10.13 -17.16
N ALA A 186 -3.56 11.01 -16.24
CA ALA A 186 -3.06 12.35 -16.60
C ALA A 186 -1.80 12.27 -17.47
N ALA A 187 -0.88 11.35 -17.16
CA ALA A 187 0.34 11.15 -17.91
C ALA A 187 0.07 10.69 -19.36
N VAL A 188 -0.82 9.71 -19.56
CA VAL A 188 -1.16 9.24 -20.91
C VAL A 188 -1.93 10.28 -21.71
N LEU A 189 -2.90 10.98 -21.10
CA LEU A 189 -3.61 12.08 -21.76
C LEU A 189 -2.67 13.23 -22.16
N GLY A 190 -1.65 13.50 -21.34
CA GLY A 190 -0.61 14.49 -21.61
C GLY A 190 0.47 14.02 -22.59
N GLY A 191 0.41 12.78 -23.09
CA GLY A 191 1.41 12.21 -23.99
C GLY A 191 2.77 11.96 -23.35
N GLN A 192 2.85 11.89 -22.01
CA GLN A 192 4.09 11.64 -21.28
C GLN A 192 4.50 10.16 -21.33
N VAL A 193 3.52 9.26 -21.53
CA VAL A 193 3.73 7.83 -21.72
C VAL A 193 3.07 7.35 -23.01
N THR A 194 3.64 6.34 -23.67
CA THR A 194 3.11 5.76 -24.91
C THR A 194 1.77 5.06 -24.68
N ALA A 195 1.70 4.25 -23.62
CA ALA A 195 0.52 3.51 -23.19
C ALA A 195 0.36 3.61 -21.67
N ALA A 196 -0.87 3.44 -21.19
CA ALA A 196 -1.12 3.28 -19.76
C ALA A 196 -1.89 1.99 -19.45
N VAL A 197 -1.69 1.49 -18.24
CA VAL A 197 -2.37 0.33 -17.67
C VAL A 197 -2.92 0.73 -16.30
N SER A 198 -4.19 0.44 -16.07
CA SER A 198 -4.80 0.47 -14.74
C SER A 198 -6.15 -0.24 -14.77
N GLY A 199 -6.83 -0.32 -13.62
CA GLY A 199 -8.18 -0.84 -13.53
C GLY A 199 -9.12 -0.11 -14.48
N TYR A 200 -9.97 -0.83 -15.21
CA TYR A 200 -10.84 -0.25 -16.25
C TYR A 200 -11.66 0.95 -15.75
N GLY A 201 -12.18 0.87 -14.52
CA GLY A 201 -12.95 1.94 -13.91
C GLY A 201 -12.20 3.28 -13.82
N GLU A 202 -10.87 3.26 -13.67
CA GLU A 202 -10.06 4.47 -13.61
C GLU A 202 -10.01 5.21 -14.95
N PHE A 203 -10.06 4.48 -16.07
CA PHE A 203 -9.97 5.06 -17.42
C PHE A 203 -11.32 5.13 -18.14
N ALA A 204 -12.37 4.47 -17.62
CA ALA A 204 -13.68 4.32 -18.26
C ALA A 204 -14.28 5.66 -18.71
N GLY A 205 -14.17 6.71 -17.89
CA GLY A 205 -14.69 8.04 -18.24
C GLY A 205 -13.99 8.65 -19.47
N GLN A 206 -12.68 8.49 -19.58
CA GLN A 206 -11.89 9.06 -20.68
C GLN A 206 -11.93 8.19 -21.95
N ILE A 207 -12.13 6.88 -21.78
CA ILE A 207 -12.50 5.98 -22.87
C ILE A 207 -13.86 6.38 -23.44
N ALA A 208 -14.87 6.59 -22.58
CA ALA A 208 -16.21 7.00 -23.01
C ALA A 208 -16.22 8.39 -23.67
N ALA A 209 -15.35 9.30 -23.21
CA ALA A 209 -15.15 10.62 -23.83
C ALA A 209 -14.37 10.57 -25.16
N GLY A 210 -13.87 9.40 -25.59
CA GLY A 210 -13.09 9.24 -26.82
C GLY A 210 -11.68 9.83 -26.76
N GLN A 211 -11.19 10.17 -25.56
CA GLN A 211 -9.83 10.69 -25.38
C GLN A 211 -8.79 9.57 -25.30
N LEU A 212 -9.19 8.40 -24.82
CA LEU A 212 -8.38 7.20 -24.77
C LEU A 212 -8.98 6.10 -25.63
N ARG A 213 -8.10 5.30 -26.24
CA ARG A 213 -8.47 4.09 -26.96
C ARG A 213 -8.08 2.87 -26.13
N PRO A 214 -9.03 2.04 -25.70
CA PRO A 214 -8.71 0.78 -25.05
C PRO A 214 -8.23 -0.22 -26.12
N LEU A 215 -7.05 -0.78 -25.91
CA LEU A 215 -6.44 -1.75 -26.81
C LEU A 215 -6.76 -3.18 -26.40
N ALA A 216 -6.74 -3.47 -25.10
CA ALA A 216 -7.14 -4.76 -24.55
C ALA A 216 -7.48 -4.67 -23.06
N ILE A 217 -8.28 -5.61 -22.58
CA ILE A 217 -8.55 -5.86 -21.15
C ILE A 217 -7.96 -7.18 -20.68
N SER A 218 -7.61 -7.24 -19.40
CA SER A 218 -6.97 -8.40 -18.78
C SER A 218 -7.94 -9.48 -18.30
N ALA A 219 -9.24 -9.35 -18.59
CA ALA A 219 -10.25 -10.32 -18.21
C ALA A 219 -10.08 -11.64 -18.98
N ALA A 220 -10.46 -12.75 -18.33
CA ALA A 220 -10.46 -14.07 -18.96
C ALA A 220 -11.48 -14.21 -20.10
N ALA A 221 -12.53 -13.38 -20.10
CA ALA A 221 -13.57 -13.30 -21.12
C ALA A 221 -14.06 -11.85 -21.29
N ARG A 222 -14.80 -11.59 -22.37
CA ARG A 222 -15.43 -10.27 -22.62
C ARG A 222 -16.32 -9.87 -21.45
N VAL A 223 -16.20 -8.61 -21.04
CA VAL A 223 -17.02 -8.01 -19.98
C VAL A 223 -18.12 -7.16 -20.61
N ALA A 224 -19.37 -7.40 -20.22
CA ALA A 224 -20.51 -6.63 -20.72
C ALA A 224 -20.34 -5.14 -20.38
N GLY A 225 -20.56 -4.26 -21.37
CA GLY A 225 -20.39 -2.81 -21.21
C GLY A 225 -18.96 -2.31 -21.45
N ILE A 226 -17.97 -3.19 -21.61
CA ILE A 226 -16.61 -2.81 -21.99
C ILE A 226 -16.39 -3.10 -23.48
N ASN A 227 -16.20 -2.04 -24.27
CA ASN A 227 -15.91 -2.15 -25.70
C ASN A 227 -14.40 -2.28 -25.97
N ALA A 228 -13.79 -3.37 -25.51
CA ALA A 228 -12.39 -3.70 -25.73
C ALA A 228 -12.21 -5.23 -25.84
N PRO A 229 -11.27 -5.74 -26.67
CA PRO A 229 -10.95 -7.16 -26.70
C PRO A 229 -10.22 -7.58 -25.43
N THR A 230 -10.33 -8.86 -25.08
CA THR A 230 -9.43 -9.43 -24.08
C THR A 230 -8.01 -9.57 -24.63
N LEU A 231 -7.01 -9.69 -23.73
CA LEU A 231 -5.65 -10.09 -24.10
C LEU A 231 -5.66 -11.41 -24.89
N ARG A 232 -6.48 -12.38 -24.46
CA ARG A 232 -6.65 -13.69 -25.11
C ARG A 232 -7.17 -13.58 -26.55
N GLU A 233 -8.19 -12.76 -26.79
CA GLU A 233 -8.71 -12.49 -28.14
C GLU A 233 -7.69 -11.75 -29.02
N SER A 234 -6.79 -11.01 -28.39
CA SER A 234 -5.70 -10.29 -29.06
C SER A 234 -4.44 -11.15 -29.25
N GLY A 235 -4.54 -12.47 -29.02
CA GLY A 235 -3.47 -13.44 -29.26
C GLY A 235 -2.44 -13.57 -28.14
N VAL A 236 -2.69 -12.98 -26.97
CA VAL A 236 -1.83 -13.09 -25.78
C VAL A 236 -2.53 -13.99 -24.76
N PRO A 237 -2.08 -15.24 -24.53
CA PRO A 237 -2.80 -16.25 -23.75
C PRO A 237 -2.64 -16.02 -22.23
N MET A 238 -3.05 -14.86 -21.75
CA MET A 238 -3.01 -14.48 -20.34
C MET A 238 -4.26 -13.71 -19.94
N ASP A 239 -4.54 -13.75 -18.65
CA ASP A 239 -5.48 -12.90 -17.94
C ASP A 239 -4.89 -12.57 -16.58
N LEU A 240 -5.33 -11.46 -15.99
CA LEU A 240 -4.89 -11.00 -14.69
C LEU A 240 -5.99 -10.13 -14.09
N ALA A 241 -6.49 -10.50 -12.92
CA ALA A 241 -7.41 -9.66 -12.17
C ALA A 241 -6.72 -9.10 -10.93
N ASN A 242 -6.93 -7.82 -10.64
CA ASN A 242 -6.51 -7.22 -9.38
C ASN A 242 -7.46 -7.63 -8.24
N TRP A 243 -7.48 -8.91 -7.89
CA TRP A 243 -8.46 -9.45 -6.96
C TRP A 243 -8.24 -9.01 -5.50
N ARG A 244 -9.35 -8.99 -4.75
CA ARG A 244 -9.41 -8.69 -3.31
C ARG A 244 -10.12 -9.82 -2.59
N ALA A 245 -9.62 -10.16 -1.42
CA ALA A 245 -10.12 -11.27 -0.62
C ALA A 245 -10.03 -10.97 0.87
N ILE A 246 -10.63 -11.85 1.67
CA ILE A 246 -10.56 -11.83 3.12
C ILE A 246 -9.96 -13.13 3.63
N VAL A 247 -9.09 -12.99 4.62
CA VAL A 247 -8.60 -14.08 5.46
C VAL A 247 -8.94 -13.79 6.93
N ALA A 248 -9.12 -14.85 7.69
CA ALA A 248 -9.24 -14.82 9.15
C ALA A 248 -7.90 -15.28 9.77
N PRO A 249 -7.64 -15.04 11.07
CA PRO A 249 -6.37 -15.46 11.67
C PRO A 249 -6.25 -16.98 11.76
N PRO A 250 -5.04 -17.51 12.00
CA PRO A 250 -4.87 -18.93 12.29
C PRO A 250 -5.43 -19.31 13.65
N GLY A 251 -5.66 -20.60 13.87
CA GLY A 251 -6.04 -21.15 15.18
C GLY A 251 -7.52 -21.06 15.52
N LEU A 252 -8.39 -20.75 14.56
CA LEU A 252 -9.83 -20.84 14.69
C LEU A 252 -10.31 -22.30 14.67
N SER A 253 -11.39 -22.58 15.39
CA SER A 253 -12.14 -23.83 15.22
C SER A 253 -12.86 -23.85 13.87
N ASP A 254 -13.25 -25.05 13.41
CA ASP A 254 -14.04 -25.21 12.19
C ASP A 254 -15.36 -24.42 12.27
N ALA A 255 -16.02 -24.45 13.42
CA ALA A 255 -17.28 -23.74 13.64
C ALA A 255 -17.12 -22.21 13.52
N GLU A 256 -16.03 -21.64 14.05
CA GLU A 256 -15.74 -20.20 13.93
C GLU A 256 -15.42 -19.82 12.48
N ARG A 257 -14.58 -20.60 11.79
CA ARG A 257 -14.28 -20.39 10.37
C ARG A 257 -15.56 -20.43 9.54
N ASP A 258 -16.42 -21.41 9.78
CA ASP A 258 -17.64 -21.60 9.01
C ASP A 258 -18.65 -20.47 9.31
N ALA A 259 -18.72 -19.98 10.55
CA ALA A 259 -19.52 -18.81 10.92
C ALA A 259 -19.05 -17.53 10.21
N ILE A 260 -17.72 -17.30 10.15
CA ILE A 260 -17.13 -16.17 9.42
C ILE A 260 -17.41 -16.29 7.92
N THR A 261 -17.23 -17.49 7.36
CA THR A 261 -17.50 -17.76 5.94
C THR A 261 -18.97 -17.49 5.61
N ALA A 262 -19.90 -17.91 6.46
CA ALA A 262 -21.33 -17.64 6.31
C ALA A 262 -21.64 -16.13 6.41
N ARG A 263 -21.00 -15.39 7.34
CA ARG A 263 -21.13 -13.92 7.43
C ARG A 263 -20.67 -13.24 6.15
N VAL A 264 -19.48 -13.57 5.66
CA VAL A 264 -18.93 -12.98 4.42
C VAL A 264 -19.77 -13.36 3.19
N THR A 265 -20.34 -14.58 3.16
CA THR A 265 -21.25 -15.01 2.10
C THR A 265 -22.56 -14.21 2.12
N ARG A 266 -23.15 -13.94 3.30
CA ARG A 266 -24.33 -13.07 3.41
C ARG A 266 -24.03 -11.64 2.96
N LEU A 267 -22.86 -11.11 3.34
CA LEU A 267 -22.40 -9.81 2.86
C LEU A 267 -22.36 -9.79 1.33
N ALA A 268 -21.67 -10.75 0.71
CA ALA A 268 -21.53 -10.81 -0.75
C ALA A 268 -22.87 -10.99 -1.47
N GLY A 269 -23.79 -11.73 -0.89
CA GLY A 269 -25.15 -11.94 -1.43
C GLY A 269 -26.08 -10.74 -1.31
N SER A 270 -25.76 -9.75 -0.47
CA SER A 270 -26.63 -8.60 -0.17
C SER A 270 -26.73 -7.62 -1.33
N ASP A 271 -27.89 -6.95 -1.45
CA ASP A 271 -28.11 -5.91 -2.45
C ASP A 271 -27.20 -4.70 -2.21
N ALA A 272 -26.92 -4.38 -0.95
CA ALA A 272 -25.99 -3.32 -0.57
C ALA A 272 -24.56 -3.59 -1.09
N TRP A 273 -24.07 -4.82 -0.99
CA TRP A 273 -22.79 -5.21 -1.56
C TRP A 273 -22.79 -5.17 -3.09
N LYS A 274 -23.78 -5.77 -3.74
CA LYS A 274 -23.89 -5.76 -5.22
C LYS A 274 -23.96 -4.34 -5.77
N LYS A 275 -24.68 -3.44 -5.09
CA LYS A 275 -24.71 -2.01 -5.44
C LYS A 275 -23.35 -1.36 -5.26
N ALA A 276 -22.63 -1.67 -4.18
CA ALA A 276 -21.28 -1.15 -3.97
C ALA A 276 -20.31 -1.64 -5.05
N ILE A 277 -20.34 -2.93 -5.41
CA ILE A 277 -19.55 -3.51 -6.51
C ILE A 277 -19.75 -2.69 -7.80
N ALA A 278 -21.02 -2.46 -8.18
CA ALA A 278 -21.34 -1.67 -9.37
C ALA A 278 -20.87 -0.21 -9.27
N GLN A 279 -21.04 0.44 -8.11
CA GLN A 279 -20.62 1.83 -7.90
C GLN A 279 -19.11 2.02 -7.96
N HIS A 280 -18.35 1.05 -7.48
CA HIS A 280 -16.89 1.06 -7.49
C HIS A 280 -16.31 0.53 -8.81
N GLY A 281 -17.14 0.00 -9.72
CA GLY A 281 -16.67 -0.59 -10.98
C GLY A 281 -15.88 -1.88 -10.77
N TRP A 282 -16.17 -2.61 -9.69
CA TRP A 282 -15.53 -3.88 -9.36
C TRP A 282 -16.20 -5.04 -10.10
N ASP A 283 -15.41 -6.06 -10.41
CA ASP A 283 -15.89 -7.35 -10.87
C ASP A 283 -16.35 -8.19 -9.67
N ASP A 284 -17.54 -8.78 -9.77
CA ASP A 284 -18.01 -9.76 -8.78
C ASP A 284 -17.29 -11.09 -9.01
N LEU A 285 -16.27 -11.34 -8.18
CA LEU A 285 -15.44 -12.53 -8.23
C LEU A 285 -15.63 -13.41 -7.00
N PHE A 286 -16.81 -13.34 -6.37
CA PHE A 286 -17.09 -14.03 -5.12
C PHE A 286 -16.81 -15.53 -5.22
N LEU A 287 -15.95 -16.02 -4.33
CA LEU A 287 -15.58 -17.42 -4.21
C LEU A 287 -15.19 -17.67 -2.75
N ALA A 288 -15.76 -18.67 -2.08
CA ALA A 288 -15.60 -18.84 -0.64
C ALA A 288 -15.14 -20.25 -0.24
N GLY A 289 -14.67 -20.38 1.00
CA GLY A 289 -14.37 -21.67 1.62
C GLY A 289 -13.26 -22.44 0.90
N ALA A 290 -13.52 -23.74 0.63
CA ALA A 290 -12.55 -24.64 0.02
C ALA A 290 -12.11 -24.20 -1.38
N ASP A 291 -13.04 -23.71 -2.20
CA ASP A 291 -12.75 -23.28 -3.56
C ASP A 291 -11.82 -22.07 -3.56
N PHE A 292 -12.03 -21.12 -2.63
CA PHE A 292 -11.12 -19.99 -2.48
C PHE A 292 -9.74 -20.43 -2.00
N ARG A 293 -9.67 -21.38 -1.08
CA ARG A 293 -8.38 -21.94 -0.63
C ARG A 293 -7.62 -22.57 -1.79
N GLN A 294 -8.29 -23.34 -2.64
CA GLN A 294 -7.68 -23.93 -3.84
C GLN A 294 -7.22 -22.87 -4.84
N PHE A 295 -8.06 -21.85 -5.09
CA PHE A 295 -7.69 -20.71 -5.92
C PHE A 295 -6.44 -20.01 -5.39
N LEU A 296 -6.39 -19.72 -4.10
CA LEU A 296 -5.26 -19.02 -3.48
C LEU A 296 -3.95 -19.80 -3.60
N LEU A 297 -3.98 -21.11 -3.38
CA LEU A 297 -2.80 -21.98 -3.57
C LEU A 297 -2.31 -21.98 -5.02
N ALA A 298 -3.23 -22.10 -5.98
CA ALA A 298 -2.89 -22.06 -7.39
C ALA A 298 -2.32 -20.69 -7.79
N GLU A 299 -2.87 -19.61 -7.22
CA GLU A 299 -2.44 -18.25 -7.49
C GLU A 299 -1.06 -17.95 -6.90
N GLN A 300 -0.77 -18.45 -5.68
CA GLN A 300 0.57 -18.40 -5.09
C GLN A 300 1.60 -19.10 -5.98
N ALA A 301 1.31 -20.33 -6.41
CA ALA A 301 2.20 -21.07 -7.30
C ALA A 301 2.40 -20.37 -8.66
N ARG A 302 1.32 -19.80 -9.22
CA ARG A 302 1.37 -19.04 -10.47
C ARG A 302 2.27 -17.81 -10.33
N VAL A 303 2.06 -17.01 -9.29
CA VAL A 303 2.85 -15.79 -9.05
C VAL A 303 4.30 -16.12 -8.72
N GLU A 304 4.57 -17.17 -7.95
CA GLU A 304 5.93 -17.64 -7.68
C GLU A 304 6.67 -18.01 -8.97
N ALA A 305 6.03 -18.82 -9.83
CA ALA A 305 6.62 -19.20 -11.10
C ALA A 305 6.90 -17.98 -12.00
N VAL A 306 6.02 -16.98 -11.97
CA VAL A 306 6.25 -15.70 -12.67
C VAL A 306 7.46 -14.97 -12.09
N LEU A 307 7.49 -14.72 -10.78
CA LEU A 307 8.59 -13.99 -10.13
C LEU A 307 9.94 -14.70 -10.30
N GLN A 308 9.97 -16.03 -10.28
CA GLN A 308 11.17 -16.81 -10.55
C GLN A 308 11.67 -16.62 -11.99
N ARG A 309 10.77 -16.62 -12.99
CA ARG A 309 11.13 -16.33 -14.39
C ARG A 309 11.66 -14.91 -14.54
N LEU A 310 10.97 -13.93 -13.94
CA LEU A 310 11.39 -12.53 -13.93
C LEU A 310 12.81 -12.39 -13.34
N ALA A 311 13.10 -13.08 -12.23
CA ALA A 311 14.43 -13.08 -11.62
C ALA A 311 15.49 -13.84 -12.44
N ALA A 312 15.12 -14.90 -13.18
CA ALA A 312 16.05 -15.69 -13.99
C ALA A 312 16.44 -14.99 -15.30
N THR A 313 15.52 -14.23 -15.91
CA THR A 313 15.78 -13.45 -17.13
C THR A 313 16.60 -12.18 -16.90
N ASP A 314 16.92 -11.88 -15.64
CA ASP A 314 17.74 -10.74 -15.22
C ASP A 314 18.60 -11.11 -13.99
N PRO A 315 19.80 -11.70 -14.17
CA PRO A 315 20.68 -12.08 -13.06
C PRO A 315 21.27 -10.89 -12.29
N ALA A 316 21.05 -9.65 -12.75
CA ALA A 316 21.29 -8.46 -11.94
C ALA A 316 20.18 -8.25 -10.89
N GLY A 317 19.05 -8.98 -11.02
CA GLY A 317 17.86 -8.90 -10.18
C GLY A 317 17.18 -7.54 -10.27
N PRO A 318 15.93 -7.39 -9.80
CA PRO A 318 15.51 -6.05 -9.38
C PRO A 318 16.55 -5.57 -8.36
N PRO A 319 16.93 -4.28 -8.33
CA PRO A 319 17.65 -3.78 -7.17
C PRO A 319 16.83 -4.25 -5.97
N ARG A 320 17.43 -5.07 -5.08
CA ARG A 320 16.86 -5.41 -3.75
C ARG A 320 16.16 -4.15 -3.32
N LEU A 321 14.83 -4.13 -3.15
CA LEU A 321 14.03 -2.91 -2.92
C LEU A 321 14.84 -1.93 -2.06
N ALA A 322 15.65 -1.13 -2.72
CA ALA A 322 16.23 0.04 -2.14
C ALA A 322 14.98 0.85 -2.21
N MET A 323 14.28 0.97 -1.07
CA MET A 323 13.29 2.02 -0.87
C MET A 323 13.81 3.16 -1.70
N SER A 324 13.13 3.48 -2.81
CA SER A 324 13.61 4.55 -3.67
C SER A 324 13.45 5.76 -2.77
N ILE A 325 14.54 6.11 -2.08
CA ILE A 325 14.62 7.27 -1.24
C ILE A 325 14.64 8.39 -2.25
N THR A 326 13.45 8.75 -2.70
CA THR A 326 13.24 10.04 -3.30
C THR A 326 13.58 11.08 -2.22
N PRO A 327 13.96 12.30 -2.59
CA PRO A 327 14.17 13.39 -1.65
C PRO A 327 12.98 13.65 -0.70
N THR A 328 11.81 13.05 -0.96
CA THR A 328 10.58 13.13 -0.16
C THR A 328 10.37 11.93 0.79
N THR A 329 10.98 10.77 0.55
CA THR A 329 10.73 9.54 1.34
C THR A 329 11.41 9.57 2.70
N VAL A 330 12.66 10.06 2.78
CA VAL A 330 13.37 10.21 4.06
C VAL A 330 12.74 11.27 4.97
N PRO A 331 12.35 12.47 4.50
CA PRO A 331 11.62 13.43 5.31
C PRO A 331 10.31 12.87 5.88
N ASN A 332 9.54 12.11 5.09
CA ASN A 332 8.26 11.54 5.53
C ASN A 332 8.44 10.41 6.55
N ALA A 333 9.41 9.52 6.34
CA ALA A 333 9.75 8.49 7.31
C ALA A 333 10.30 9.09 8.62
N THR A 334 11.10 10.16 8.50
CA THR A 334 11.62 10.92 9.66
C THR A 334 10.48 11.61 10.41
N LEU A 335 9.55 12.28 9.71
CA LEU A 335 8.34 12.89 10.28
C LEU A 335 7.44 11.85 10.99
N ALA A 336 7.29 10.65 10.43
CA ALA A 336 6.53 9.58 11.04
C ALA A 336 7.20 9.06 12.32
N ILE A 337 8.52 8.84 12.30
CA ILE A 337 9.28 8.38 13.47
C ILE A 337 9.30 9.45 14.57
N PHE A 338 9.55 10.72 14.22
CA PHE A 338 9.48 11.83 15.18
C PHE A 338 8.07 12.11 15.67
N GLY A 339 7.05 11.92 14.83
CA GLY A 339 5.63 11.98 15.20
C GLY A 339 5.27 10.90 16.22
N LEU A 340 5.76 9.67 16.03
CA LEU A 340 5.58 8.56 16.97
C LEU A 340 6.36 8.77 18.27
N LEU A 341 7.58 9.30 18.21
CA LEU A 341 8.36 9.66 19.40
C LEU A 341 7.73 10.82 20.17
N ALA A 342 7.20 11.83 19.48
CA ALA A 342 6.46 12.93 20.08
C ALA A 342 5.14 12.44 20.71
N ALA A 343 4.41 11.55 20.03
CA ALA A 343 3.22 10.90 20.58
C ALA A 343 3.56 10.05 21.81
N GLY A 344 4.66 9.29 21.78
CA GLY A 344 5.18 8.53 22.92
C GLY A 344 5.58 9.43 24.09
N LEU A 345 6.13 10.62 23.83
CA LEU A 345 6.44 11.64 24.84
C LEU A 345 5.20 12.34 25.40
N VAL A 346 4.17 12.54 24.59
CA VAL A 346 2.87 13.09 25.02
C VAL A 346 2.13 12.07 25.88
N VAL A 347 2.16 10.79 25.50
CA VAL A 347 1.58 9.68 26.28
C VAL A 347 2.37 9.45 27.58
N SER A 348 3.70 9.62 27.58
CA SER A 348 4.51 9.52 28.80
C SER A 348 4.33 10.74 29.73
N ARG A 349 4.06 11.93 29.19
CA ARG A 349 3.66 13.12 29.97
C ARG A 349 2.23 13.07 30.49
N ALA A 350 1.31 12.39 29.81
CA ALA A 350 -0.03 12.14 30.34
C ALA A 350 -0.02 11.28 31.63
N ARG A 351 1.10 10.59 31.92
CA ARG A 351 1.32 9.83 33.16
C ARG A 351 2.13 10.56 34.24
N ALA A 352 2.65 11.76 33.99
CA ALA A 352 3.40 12.53 34.97
C ALA A 352 2.89 13.97 35.05
N ARG A 353 2.02 14.25 36.04
CA ARG A 353 1.69 15.62 36.44
C ARG A 353 2.91 16.27 37.10
N ALA A 354 3.10 17.55 36.78
CA ALA A 354 4.08 18.52 37.29
C ALA A 354 5.46 18.54 36.60
N VAL A 355 5.53 19.23 35.45
CA VAL A 355 6.39 20.42 35.26
C VAL A 355 5.73 21.29 34.18
N ALA A 356 5.31 22.50 34.53
CA ALA A 356 5.02 23.52 33.54
C ALA A 356 6.35 24.13 33.06
N SER A 357 6.70 23.97 31.78
CA SER A 357 7.62 24.89 31.10
C SER A 357 7.47 24.82 29.56
N GLN A 358 6.84 25.89 29.06
CA GLN A 358 6.94 26.51 27.72
C GLN A 358 6.64 25.66 26.47
N LEU A 359 5.50 25.98 25.83
CA LEU A 359 5.29 25.77 24.39
C LEU A 359 6.41 26.47 23.59
N PRO A 360 6.79 25.96 22.40
CA PRO A 360 7.79 26.58 21.55
C PRO A 360 7.43 28.04 21.25
N GLY A 361 8.32 28.99 21.56
CA GLY A 361 8.16 30.36 21.11
C GLY A 361 8.24 30.45 19.58
N PHE A 362 7.64 31.49 18.97
CA PHE A 362 7.62 31.69 17.50
C PHE A 362 9.01 31.56 16.83
N LYS A 363 10.07 32.04 17.50
CA LYS A 363 11.46 31.93 17.01
C LYS A 363 11.96 30.48 16.92
N MET A 364 11.53 29.61 17.83
CA MET A 364 11.86 28.19 17.84
C MET A 364 11.11 27.45 16.73
N ALA A 365 9.81 27.76 16.55
CA ALA A 365 9.02 27.21 15.44
C ALA A 365 9.59 27.62 14.07
N ALA A 366 10.03 28.86 13.91
CA ALA A 366 10.64 29.36 12.68
C ALA A 366 11.99 28.70 12.37
N LEU A 367 12.86 28.50 13.38
CA LEU A 367 14.15 27.82 13.20
C LEU A 367 13.97 26.35 12.82
N LEU A 368 13.03 25.64 13.46
CA LEU A 368 12.71 24.25 13.13
C LEU A 368 12.08 24.14 11.73
N GLY A 369 11.18 25.06 11.38
CA GLY A 369 10.58 25.12 10.03
C GLY A 369 11.62 25.36 8.94
N LEU A 370 12.55 26.29 9.14
CA LEU A 370 13.64 26.55 8.21
C LEU A 370 14.59 25.35 8.09
N ALA A 371 14.91 24.70 9.20
CA ALA A 371 15.75 23.50 9.20
C ALA A 371 15.12 22.37 8.37
N LEU A 372 13.82 22.12 8.57
CA LEU A 372 13.05 21.13 7.81
C LEU A 372 12.98 21.46 6.31
N LEU A 373 12.85 22.73 5.95
CA LEU A 373 12.85 23.17 4.55
C LEU A 373 14.21 23.00 3.86
N LEU A 374 15.31 23.22 4.59
CA LEU A 374 16.67 23.08 4.06
C LEU A 374 17.18 21.64 4.05
N GLN A 375 16.55 20.75 4.83
CA GLN A 375 16.97 19.36 4.98
C GLN A 375 17.12 18.62 3.65
N PRO A 376 16.17 18.67 2.68
CA PRO A 376 16.31 17.95 1.41
C PRO A 376 17.50 18.45 0.58
N VAL A 377 17.74 19.76 0.57
CA VAL A 377 18.85 20.37 -0.16
C VAL A 377 20.18 19.97 0.47
N LEU A 378 20.30 20.03 1.80
CA LEU A 378 21.50 19.63 2.54
C LEU A 378 21.82 18.14 2.37
N MET A 379 20.78 17.30 2.36
CA MET A 379 20.91 15.87 2.11
C MET A 379 21.51 15.59 0.73
N LEU A 380 21.07 16.33 -0.30
CA LEU A 380 21.55 16.18 -1.68
C LEU A 380 22.95 16.77 -1.93
N THR A 381 23.31 17.82 -1.19
CA THR A 381 24.53 18.60 -1.45
C THR A 381 25.69 18.28 -0.51
N ALA A 382 25.41 17.79 0.70
CA ALA A 382 26.43 17.52 1.72
C ALA A 382 26.40 16.07 2.23
N GLY A 383 25.36 15.29 1.92
CA GLY A 383 25.20 13.92 2.37
C GLY A 383 24.55 13.79 3.76
N PHE A 384 24.19 12.56 4.11
CA PHE A 384 23.38 12.21 5.27
C PHE A 384 24.02 12.60 6.60
N ILE A 385 25.32 12.36 6.76
CA ILE A 385 26.00 12.60 8.04
C ILE A 385 26.05 14.10 8.34
N VAL A 386 26.40 14.91 7.33
CA VAL A 386 26.48 16.37 7.48
C VAL A 386 25.10 16.97 7.71
N CYS A 387 24.10 16.57 6.91
CA CYS A 387 22.73 17.02 7.05
C CYS A 387 22.18 16.71 8.46
N SER A 388 22.30 15.45 8.90
CA SER A 388 21.79 15.01 10.21
C SER A 388 22.49 15.70 11.38
N THR A 389 23.80 15.92 11.29
CA THR A 389 24.58 16.63 12.30
C THR A 389 24.14 18.09 12.45
N LEU A 390 23.89 18.77 11.33
CA LEU A 390 23.41 20.15 11.32
C LEU A 390 21.98 20.23 11.86
N MET A 391 21.10 19.32 11.44
CA MET A 391 19.71 19.26 11.93
C MET A 391 19.65 19.01 13.44
N PHE A 392 20.49 18.09 13.95
CA PHE A 392 20.62 17.84 15.38
C PHE A 392 21.05 19.12 16.13
N THR A 393 22.08 19.81 15.63
CA THR A 393 22.62 21.02 16.26
C THR A 393 21.62 22.17 16.25
N VAL A 394 20.89 22.37 15.14
CA VAL A 394 19.83 23.40 15.04
C VAL A 394 18.68 23.07 15.97
N THR A 395 18.28 21.80 16.06
CA THR A 395 17.22 21.34 16.95
C THR A 395 17.63 21.53 18.42
N ALA A 396 18.82 21.09 18.81
CA ALA A 396 19.36 21.28 20.16
C ALA A 396 19.45 22.77 20.54
N SER A 397 19.82 23.63 19.60
CA SER A 397 19.89 25.08 19.80
C SER A 397 18.50 25.71 19.92
N ALA A 398 17.53 25.26 19.11
CA ALA A 398 16.15 25.75 19.13
C ALA A 398 15.46 25.46 20.47
N TRP A 399 15.71 24.28 21.05
CA TRP A 399 15.15 23.88 22.35
C TRP A 399 15.71 24.64 23.55
N ARG A 400 16.88 25.29 23.43
CA ARG A 400 17.46 26.09 24.53
C ARG A 400 16.88 27.49 24.64
N GLY A 401 16.24 28.02 23.60
CA GLY A 401 15.61 29.36 23.60
C GLY A 401 16.57 30.56 23.76
N VAL A 402 17.87 30.33 23.91
CA VAL A 402 18.93 31.35 24.10
C VAL A 402 20.06 31.09 23.11
N ARG A 403 20.76 32.14 22.64
CA ARG A 403 21.92 32.00 21.75
C ARG A 403 23.02 31.17 22.44
N PRO A 404 23.40 29.99 21.91
CA PRO A 404 24.40 29.15 22.53
C PRO A 404 25.81 29.72 22.36
N SER A 405 26.71 29.42 23.30
CA SER A 405 28.14 29.73 23.14
C SER A 405 28.75 28.86 22.04
N VAL A 406 29.85 29.33 21.45
CA VAL A 406 30.63 28.57 20.44
C VAL A 406 31.05 27.19 20.96
N THR A 407 31.44 27.11 22.23
CA THR A 407 31.80 25.85 22.90
C THR A 407 30.64 24.86 23.01
N THR A 408 29.41 25.36 23.11
CA THR A 408 28.21 24.51 23.18
C THR A 408 27.81 24.01 21.80
N ILE A 409 27.87 24.88 20.78
CA ILE A 409 27.65 24.48 19.38
C ILE A 409 28.65 23.39 18.97
N ALA A 410 29.92 23.53 19.34
CA ALA A 410 30.95 22.53 19.03
C ALA A 410 30.65 21.16 19.65
N LYS A 411 30.12 21.12 20.88
CA LYS A 411 29.70 19.89 21.54
C LYS A 411 28.51 19.25 20.83
N ASP A 412 27.51 20.05 20.45
CA ASP A 412 26.33 19.55 19.74
C ASP A 412 26.68 18.98 18.38
N LEU A 413 27.60 19.62 17.65
CA LEU A 413 28.14 19.12 16.39
C LEU A 413 28.85 17.77 16.59
N ALA A 414 29.68 17.64 17.63
CA ALA A 414 30.38 16.38 17.91
C ALA A 414 29.41 15.24 18.26
N VAL A 415 28.41 15.51 19.12
CA VAL A 415 27.38 14.53 19.50
C VAL A 415 26.50 14.18 18.31
N GLY A 416 26.07 15.18 17.54
CA GLY A 416 25.26 15.00 16.33
C GLY A 416 25.98 14.17 15.28
N ALA A 417 27.28 14.41 15.07
CA ALA A 417 28.11 13.64 14.15
C ALA A 417 28.24 12.18 14.58
N ALA A 418 28.54 11.92 15.85
CA ALA A 418 28.64 10.55 16.37
C ALA A 418 27.32 9.78 16.18
N PHE A 419 26.19 10.41 16.50
CA PHE A 419 24.87 9.80 16.32
C PHE A 419 24.53 9.57 14.84
N ALA A 420 24.82 10.55 13.97
CA ALA A 420 24.60 10.45 12.55
C ALA A 420 25.44 9.34 11.90
N ILE A 421 26.69 9.14 12.34
CA ILE A 421 27.56 8.05 11.87
C ILE A 421 27.00 6.69 12.27
N VAL A 422 26.56 6.53 13.52
CA VAL A 422 25.97 5.26 13.99
C VAL A 422 24.68 4.93 13.23
N ILE A 423 23.80 5.92 13.06
CA ILE A 423 22.57 5.73 12.27
C ILE A 423 22.91 5.41 10.82
N HIS A 424 23.83 6.16 10.20
CA HIS A 424 24.27 5.90 8.83
C HIS A 424 24.76 4.46 8.67
N ALA A 425 25.56 3.96 9.62
CA ALA A 425 26.00 2.58 9.65
C ALA A 425 24.80 1.61 9.76
N ILE A 426 23.89 1.80 10.72
CA ILE A 426 22.70 0.93 10.87
C ILE A 426 21.88 0.85 9.56
N PHE A 427 21.66 1.98 8.90
CA PHE A 427 20.91 2.01 7.64
C PHE A 427 21.68 1.36 6.49
N THR A 428 22.97 1.63 6.35
CA THR A 428 23.77 1.13 5.23
C THR A 428 24.21 -0.32 5.39
N THR A 429 24.71 -0.71 6.55
CA THR A 429 25.22 -2.08 6.82
C THR A 429 24.15 -2.99 7.41
N GLY A 430 23.25 -2.47 8.23
CA GLY A 430 22.20 -3.27 8.88
C GLY A 430 20.96 -3.48 8.02
N LEU A 431 20.55 -2.46 7.24
CA LEU A 431 19.30 -2.47 6.47
C LEU A 431 19.51 -2.44 4.95
N GLY A 432 20.76 -2.35 4.48
CA GLY A 432 21.09 -2.33 3.05
C GLY A 432 20.61 -1.08 2.31
N VAL A 433 20.34 0.02 3.03
CA VAL A 433 19.84 1.28 2.47
C VAL A 433 21.02 2.12 1.97
N ALA A 434 21.04 2.46 0.69
CA ALA A 434 22.06 3.33 0.11
C ALA A 434 21.86 4.79 0.54
N LEU A 435 22.66 5.27 1.49
CA LEU A 435 22.70 6.67 1.92
C LEU A 435 24.06 7.28 1.61
N PRO A 436 24.15 8.39 0.86
CA PRO A 436 25.42 9.07 0.63
C PRO A 436 25.93 9.62 1.96
N ALA A 437 27.04 9.08 2.46
CA ALA A 437 27.65 9.51 3.73
C ALA A 437 28.04 10.99 3.66
N PHE A 438 28.69 11.36 2.55
CA PHE A 438 29.13 12.69 2.18
C PHE A 438 28.88 12.89 0.67
N VAL A 439 28.59 14.12 0.27
CA VAL A 439 28.56 14.51 -1.14
C VAL A 439 29.69 15.51 -1.36
N ILE A 440 30.66 15.15 -2.22
CA ILE A 440 31.74 16.04 -2.63
C ILE A 440 31.35 16.64 -3.98
N PRO A 441 31.18 17.96 -4.11
CA PRO A 441 30.91 18.57 -5.41
C PRO A 441 32.08 18.33 -6.37
N ASN A 442 31.83 17.74 -7.54
CA ASN A 442 32.81 17.48 -8.59
C ASN A 442 33.46 18.75 -9.20
N SER A 443 33.19 19.95 -8.68
CA SER A 443 33.67 21.23 -9.21
C SER A 443 34.99 21.74 -8.60
N LEU A 444 35.72 20.91 -7.84
CA LEU A 444 37.00 21.32 -7.21
C LEU A 444 38.23 20.49 -7.64
N PHE A 445 38.09 19.57 -8.60
CA PHE A 445 39.21 18.92 -9.27
C PHE A 445 39.22 19.25 -10.77
N VAL A 446 39.37 20.53 -11.08
CA VAL A 446 40.08 20.95 -12.29
C VAL A 446 41.31 21.70 -11.81
N ILE A 447 42.41 20.97 -11.66
CA ILE A 447 43.74 21.55 -11.73
C ILE A 447 44.45 20.75 -12.83
N SER A 448 44.87 21.51 -13.82
CA SER A 448 45.61 21.27 -15.06
C SER A 448 46.43 20.00 -15.18
#